data_AF-A0A5C6V709-F1
#
_entry.id   AF-A0A5C6V709-F1
#
_cell.length_a   1.000
_cell.length_b   1.000
_cell.length_c   1.000
_cell.angle_alpha   90.00
_cell.angle_beta   90.00
_cell.angle_gamma   90.00
#
_symmetry.space_group_name_H-M   'P 1'
#
loop_
_entity.id
_entity.type
_entity.pdbx_description
1 polymer ?
#
loop_
_entity_poly.entity_id
_entity_poly.type
_entity_poly.pdbx_seq_one_letter_code
_entity_poly.pdbx_strand_id
1 'polypeptide(L)'
;MKRAVAVAALAVCLAQPSTQAFAQTVADQCFAIGDIAGQVASWRRHKKTKDQALNQAQKYYKDESDRQAVTAMIDRIYSSPEAMTPDQASMLFTNECAQQKKPTSTQ
;
A
#
# COMPACT_ATOMS: atom_id res chain seq x y z
N MET A 1 18.98 -11.25 -54.49
CA MET A 1 19.14 -11.75 -53.11
C MET A 1 19.30 -10.57 -52.14
N LYS A 2 18.24 -10.20 -51.41
CA LYS A 2 18.24 -9.38 -50.18
C LYS A 2 16.79 -9.11 -49.78
N ARG A 3 16.50 -9.06 -48.48
CA ARG A 3 15.20 -8.81 -47.82
C ARG A 3 14.39 -10.07 -47.47
N ALA A 4 14.86 -10.88 -46.53
CA ALA A 4 13.97 -11.80 -45.80
C ALA A 4 14.64 -12.38 -44.54
N VAL A 5 15.23 -11.56 -43.65
CA VAL A 5 15.77 -12.12 -42.38
C VAL A 5 15.47 -11.28 -41.14
N ALA A 6 15.02 -10.04 -41.27
CA ALA A 6 14.96 -9.12 -40.12
C ALA A 6 13.60 -9.01 -39.40
N VAL A 7 12.61 -9.87 -39.70
CA VAL A 7 11.25 -9.74 -39.10
C VAL A 7 10.97 -10.76 -37.99
N ALA A 8 11.73 -11.86 -37.91
CA ALA A 8 11.47 -12.92 -36.93
C ALA A 8 11.93 -12.58 -35.50
N ALA A 9 12.81 -11.58 -35.31
CA ALA A 9 13.33 -11.22 -33.98
C ALA A 9 12.39 -10.33 -33.15
N LEU A 10 11.42 -9.67 -33.78
CA LEU A 10 10.46 -8.78 -33.09
C LEU A 10 9.26 -9.53 -32.48
N ALA A 11 8.97 -10.75 -32.95
CA ALA A 11 7.82 -11.51 -32.48
C ALA A 11 8.05 -12.22 -31.13
N VAL A 12 9.31 -12.39 -30.70
CA VAL A 12 9.64 -13.14 -29.48
C VAL A 12 9.62 -12.28 -28.21
N CYS A 13 9.65 -10.94 -28.32
CA CYS A 13 9.56 -10.06 -27.15
C CYS A 13 8.12 -9.78 -26.68
N LEU A 14 7.09 -10.13 -27.46
CA LEU A 14 5.68 -9.94 -27.06
C LEU A 14 5.12 -11.11 -26.24
N ALA A 15 5.87 -12.21 -26.15
CA ALA A 15 5.52 -13.39 -25.36
C ALA A 15 6.23 -13.41 -24.01
N GLN A 16 6.71 -12.27 -23.50
CA GLN A 16 7.01 -12.19 -22.08
C GLN A 16 5.69 -12.44 -21.35
N PRO A 17 5.58 -13.50 -20.54
CA PRO A 17 4.45 -13.61 -19.65
C PRO A 17 4.54 -12.35 -18.79
N SER A 18 3.61 -11.42 -19.00
CA SER A 18 3.26 -10.50 -17.95
C SER A 18 2.79 -11.42 -16.83
N THR A 19 3.71 -11.82 -15.95
CA THR A 19 3.34 -12.32 -14.63
C THR A 19 2.33 -11.30 -14.19
N GLN A 20 1.07 -11.74 -14.08
CA GLN A 20 0.02 -10.88 -13.57
C GLN A 20 0.62 -10.39 -12.27
N ALA A 21 1.01 -9.11 -12.24
CA ALA A 21 1.29 -8.44 -11.00
C ALA A 21 -0.10 -8.45 -10.36
N PHE A 22 -0.42 -9.55 -9.67
CA PHE A 22 -1.56 -9.62 -8.79
C PHE A 22 -1.49 -8.31 -8.04
N ALA A 23 -2.55 -7.50 -8.13
CA ALA A 23 -2.61 -6.24 -7.43
C ALA A 23 -2.31 -6.59 -5.98
N GLN A 24 -1.05 -6.40 -5.56
CA GLN A 24 -0.63 -6.72 -4.22
C GLN A 24 -1.43 -5.73 -3.41
N THR A 25 -2.33 -6.28 -2.59
CA THR A 25 -3.25 -5.47 -1.79
C THR A 25 -2.42 -4.44 -1.01
N VAL A 26 -3.03 -3.34 -0.59
CA VAL A 26 -2.35 -2.35 0.24
C VAL A 26 -1.72 -3.04 1.46
N ALA A 27 -2.41 -4.03 2.02
CA ALA A 27 -1.92 -4.85 3.13
C ALA A 27 -0.61 -5.62 2.83
N ASP A 28 -0.32 -5.90 1.56
CA ASP A 28 0.88 -6.61 1.14
C ASP A 28 2.08 -5.71 0.89
N GLN A 29 1.86 -4.40 0.79
CA GLN A 29 2.88 -3.40 0.44
C GLN A 29 3.19 -2.50 1.64
N CYS A 30 4.21 -2.86 2.41
CA CYS A 30 4.56 -2.10 3.62
C CYS A 30 4.93 -0.63 3.38
N PHE A 31 5.42 -0.31 2.18
CA PHE A 31 5.64 1.07 1.76
C PHE A 31 4.31 1.82 1.55
N ALA A 32 3.35 1.21 0.84
CA ALA A 32 2.02 1.80 0.64
C ALA A 32 1.27 2.00 1.97
N ILE A 33 1.41 1.06 2.91
CA ILE A 33 0.91 1.18 4.29
C ILE A 33 1.50 2.42 4.98
N GLY A 34 2.80 2.67 4.83
CA GLY A 34 3.47 3.85 5.38
C GLY A 34 2.93 5.15 4.78
N ASP A 35 2.82 5.23 3.45
CA ASP A 35 2.32 6.41 2.74
C ASP A 35 0.89 6.77 3.18
N ILE A 36 0.02 5.77 3.30
CA ILE A 36 -1.36 5.97 3.75
C ILE A 36 -1.37 6.40 5.22
N ALA A 37 -0.53 5.80 6.08
CA ALA A 37 -0.43 6.21 7.47
C ALA A 37 0.03 7.67 7.61
N GLY A 38 1.01 8.09 6.81
CA GLY A 38 1.46 9.47 6.76
C GLY A 38 0.35 10.43 6.30
N GLN A 39 -0.42 10.04 5.28
CA GLN A 39 -1.58 10.80 4.80
C GLN A 39 -2.67 10.95 5.88
N VAL A 40 -3.05 9.85 6.55
CA VAL A 40 -4.06 9.86 7.60
C VAL A 40 -3.61 10.67 8.81
N ALA A 41 -2.33 10.57 9.21
CA ALA A 41 -1.76 11.39 10.26
C ALA A 41 -1.80 12.89 9.90
N SER A 42 -1.49 13.22 8.64
CA SER A 42 -1.66 14.59 8.13
C SER A 42 -3.11 15.06 8.25
N TRP A 43 -4.09 14.24 7.88
CA TRP A 43 -5.51 14.57 8.04
C TRP A 43 -5.88 14.90 9.49
N ARG A 44 -5.45 14.06 10.44
CA ARG A 44 -5.70 14.28 11.87
C ARG A 44 -5.11 15.60 12.35
N ARG A 45 -3.87 15.90 11.96
CA ARG A 45 -3.20 17.17 12.29
C ARG A 45 -3.92 18.39 11.69
N HIS A 46 -4.56 18.21 10.54
CA HIS A 46 -5.39 19.21 9.88
C HIS A 46 -6.87 19.12 10.29
N LYS A 47 -7.15 18.55 11.47
CA LYS A 47 -8.47 18.53 12.15
C LYS A 47 -9.56 17.76 11.41
N LYS A 48 -9.24 16.90 10.45
CA LYS A 48 -10.21 15.93 9.92
C LYS A 48 -10.59 14.98 11.06
N THR A 49 -11.88 14.77 11.29
CA THR A 49 -12.36 13.85 12.34
C THR A 49 -12.15 12.40 11.93
N LYS A 50 -12.21 11.49 12.91
CA LYS A 50 -12.13 10.04 12.66
C LYS A 50 -13.19 9.60 11.65
N ASP A 51 -14.45 10.00 11.85
CA ASP A 51 -15.55 9.63 10.96
C ASP A 51 -15.36 10.18 9.54
N GLN A 52 -14.83 11.40 9.41
CA GLN A 52 -14.50 11.97 8.10
C GLN A 52 -13.37 11.19 7.40
N ALA A 53 -12.37 10.71 8.15
CA ALA A 53 -11.31 9.87 7.60
C ALA A 53 -11.86 8.50 7.16
N LEU A 54 -12.71 7.87 7.98
CA LEU A 54 -13.35 6.59 7.66
C LEU A 54 -14.25 6.69 6.43
N ASN A 55 -15.10 7.71 6.36
CA ASN A 55 -15.95 7.96 5.19
C ASN A 55 -15.12 8.18 3.92
N GLN A 56 -13.99 8.86 4.04
CA GLN A 56 -13.08 9.07 2.92
C GLN A 56 -12.42 7.76 2.48
N ALA A 57 -11.97 6.92 3.42
CA ALA A 57 -11.40 5.61 3.10
C ALA A 57 -12.43 4.71 2.39
N GLN A 58 -13.66 4.64 2.88
CA GLN A 58 -14.75 3.87 2.24
C GLN A 58 -15.04 4.31 0.81
N LYS A 59 -14.83 5.59 0.49
CA LYS A 59 -15.02 6.12 -0.88
C LYS A 59 -13.93 5.65 -1.86
N TYR A 60 -12.68 5.55 -1.40
CA TYR A 60 -11.52 5.29 -2.27
C TYR A 60 -11.10 3.82 -2.32
N TYR A 61 -11.23 3.08 -1.22
CA TYR A 61 -10.84 1.67 -1.16
C TYR A 61 -12.04 0.76 -1.47
N LYS A 62 -11.98 0.11 -2.64
CA LYS A 62 -13.08 -0.71 -3.18
C LYS A 62 -12.92 -2.20 -2.85
N ASP A 63 -11.70 -2.65 -2.59
CA ASP A 63 -11.44 -3.99 -2.08
C ASP A 63 -11.74 -4.06 -0.57
N GLU A 64 -12.28 -5.19 -0.12
CA GLU A 64 -12.66 -5.38 1.29
C GLU A 64 -11.44 -5.48 2.20
N SER A 65 -10.38 -6.17 1.76
CA SER A 65 -9.16 -6.31 2.55
C SER A 65 -8.44 -4.97 2.70
N ASP A 66 -8.39 -4.16 1.63
CA ASP A 66 -7.84 -2.81 1.68
C ASP A 66 -8.65 -1.89 2.60
N ARG A 67 -10.00 -1.96 2.55
CA ARG A 67 -10.85 -1.20 3.46
C ARG A 67 -10.59 -1.54 4.92
N GLN A 68 -10.48 -2.83 5.23
CA GLN A 68 -10.22 -3.29 6.59
C GLN A 68 -8.85 -2.81 7.08
N ALA A 69 -7.81 -2.95 6.25
CA ALA A 69 -6.46 -2.50 6.58
C ALA A 69 -6.41 -0.99 6.86
N VAL A 70 -7.01 -0.17 5.98
CA VAL A 70 -7.04 1.29 6.13
C VAL A 70 -7.92 1.72 7.31
N THR A 71 -9.04 1.04 7.55
CA THR A 71 -9.93 1.30 8.70
C THR A 71 -9.18 1.06 10.02
N ALA A 72 -8.52 -0.09 10.16
CA ALA A 72 -7.73 -0.41 11.36
C ALA A 72 -6.59 0.60 11.57
N MET A 73 -5.95 1.05 10.49
CA MET A 73 -4.92 2.09 10.55
C MET A 73 -5.49 3.43 11.02
N ILE A 74 -6.63 3.87 10.49
CA ILE A 74 -7.32 5.10 10.92
C ILE A 74 -7.68 5.00 12.39
N ASP A 75 -8.28 3.89 12.82
CA ASP A 75 -8.64 3.66 14.22
C ASP A 75 -7.44 3.85 15.15
N ARG A 76 -6.30 3.25 14.78
CA ARG A 76 -5.07 3.34 15.56
C ARG A 76 -4.44 4.73 15.56
N ILE A 77 -4.40 5.42 14.42
CA ILE A 77 -3.85 6.78 14.35
C ILE A 77 -4.70 7.74 15.19
N TYR A 78 -6.01 7.56 15.24
CA TYR A 78 -6.92 8.42 15.98
C TYR A 78 -7.08 8.06 17.46
N SER A 79 -6.73 6.84 17.88
CA SER A 79 -6.76 6.44 19.31
C SER A 79 -5.57 6.96 20.12
N SER A 80 -4.44 7.29 19.46
CA SER A 80 -3.28 7.87 20.13
C SER A 80 -3.64 9.20 20.80
N PRO A 81 -3.26 9.44 22.08
CA PRO A 81 -3.54 10.71 22.76
C PRO A 81 -2.92 11.91 22.04
N GLU A 82 -1.75 11.72 21.41
CA GLU A 82 -1.07 12.75 20.63
C GLU A 82 -1.14 12.43 19.14
N ALA A 83 -1.32 13.49 18.33
CA ALA A 83 -1.34 13.37 16.87
C ALA A 83 0.09 13.23 16.34
N MET A 84 0.40 12.05 15.80
CA MET A 84 1.68 11.78 15.12
C MET A 84 1.90 12.74 13.93
N THR A 85 3.17 13.06 13.67
CA THR A 85 3.56 13.64 12.38
C THR A 85 3.39 12.63 11.23
N PRO A 86 3.24 13.09 9.97
CA PRO A 86 3.18 12.19 8.82
C PRO A 86 4.36 11.21 8.76
N ASP A 87 5.58 11.70 8.99
CA ASP A 87 6.79 10.87 8.94
C ASP A 87 6.83 9.83 10.07
N GLN A 88 6.43 10.22 11.29
CA GLN A 88 6.33 9.29 12.42
C GLN A 88 5.34 8.17 12.14
N ALA A 89 4.17 8.50 11.59
CA ALA A 89 3.16 7.51 11.24
C ALA A 89 3.65 6.60 10.10
N SER A 90 4.22 7.17 9.04
CA SER A 90 4.75 6.39 7.92
C SER A 90 5.81 5.39 8.39
N MET A 91 6.82 5.86 9.13
CA MET A 91 7.90 5.01 9.63
C MET A 91 7.42 3.92 10.59
N LEU A 92 6.52 4.25 11.51
CA LEU A 92 5.96 3.29 12.48
C LEU A 92 5.25 2.14 11.76
N PHE A 93 4.28 2.47 10.90
CA PHE A 93 3.43 1.46 10.25
C PHE A 93 4.20 0.66 9.18
N THR A 94 5.14 1.27 8.45
CA THR A 94 6.03 0.54 7.54
C THR A 94 6.90 -0.46 8.28
N ASN A 95 7.51 -0.06 9.41
CA ASN A 95 8.38 -0.94 10.19
C ASN A 95 7.59 -2.14 10.75
N GLU A 96 6.40 -1.90 11.30
CA GLU A 96 5.56 -2.98 11.84
C GLU A 96 5.09 -3.95 10.77
N CYS A 97 4.65 -3.45 9.61
CA CYS A 97 4.32 -4.31 8.47
C CYS A 97 5.54 -5.15 8.05
N ALA A 98 6.72 -4.54 7.97
CA ALA A 98 7.94 -5.24 7.61
C ALA A 98 8.32 -6.31 8.64
N GLN A 99 8.11 -6.06 9.94
CA GLN A 99 8.34 -7.04 11.00
C GLN A 99 7.36 -8.21 10.92
N GLN A 100 6.07 -7.96 10.67
CA GLN A 100 5.06 -9.01 10.53
C GLN A 100 5.31 -9.93 9.33
N LYS A 101 5.96 -9.41 8.28
CA LYS A 101 6.32 -10.18 7.09
C LYS A 101 7.68 -10.89 7.20
N LYS A 102 8.45 -10.68 8.26
CA LYS A 102 9.66 -11.49 8.49
C LYS A 102 9.23 -12.92 8.78
N PRO A 103 9.82 -13.93 8.11
CA PRO A 103 9.57 -15.31 8.48
C PRO A 103 9.99 -15.48 9.95
N THR A 104 9.08 -15.96 10.79
CA THR A 104 9.38 -16.36 12.16
C THR A 104 10.50 -17.39 12.07
N SER A 105 11.71 -16.99 12.42
CA SER A 105 12.83 -17.92 12.53
C SER A 105 12.51 -18.79 13.75
N THR A 106 11.86 -19.94 13.53
CA THR A 106 11.80 -21.00 14.52
C THR A 106 13.25 -21.45 14.74
N GLN A 107 13.86 -20.96 15.82
CA GLN A 107 15.07 -21.56 16.39
C GLN A 107 14.67 -22.76 17.25
#